data_AF-A0A645J0B1-F1
#
_entry.id   AF-A0A645J0B1-F1
#
_cell.length_a   1.000
_cell.length_b   1.000
_cell.length_c   1.000
_cell.angle_alpha   90.00
_cell.angle_beta   90.00
_cell.angle_gamma   90.00
#
_symmetry.space_group_name_H-M   'P 1'
#
loop_
_entity.id
_entity.type
_entity.pdbx_description
1 polymer ?
#
loop_
_entity_poly.entity_id
_entity_poly.type
_entity_poly.pdbx_seq_one_letter_code
_entity_poly.pdbx_strand_id
1 'polypeptide(L)'
;MALESGEVNELFFFPMLRRELRRQLEQTPDMLRLVGLRDCVKELTGARRWTPRCQHLHDRIVNFIRVCLQTDAQGKHCGVVVR
;
A
#
# COMPACT_ATOMS: atom_id res chain seq x y z
N MET A 1 -28.18 -4.58 -4.36
CA MET A 1 -27.24 -3.85 -5.24
C MET A 1 -25.87 -3.92 -4.57
N ALA A 2 -25.07 -4.92 -4.91
CA ALA A 2 -23.73 -5.14 -4.34
C ALA A 2 -22.71 -4.72 -5.39
N LEU A 3 -22.60 -3.40 -5.58
CA LEU A 3 -21.68 -2.82 -6.54
C LEU A 3 -20.42 -2.38 -5.78
N GLU A 4 -19.30 -3.03 -6.11
CA GLU A 4 -17.99 -2.37 -6.14
C GLU A 4 -17.41 -1.85 -4.82
N SER A 5 -17.71 -2.49 -3.68
CA SER A 5 -17.08 -2.12 -2.39
C SER A 5 -15.55 -2.24 -2.40
N GLY A 6 -14.96 -3.01 -3.32
CA GLY A 6 -13.52 -3.11 -3.49
C GLY A 6 -12.88 -1.86 -4.12
N GLU A 7 -13.48 -1.35 -5.20
CA GLU A 7 -12.94 -0.17 -5.92
C GLU A 7 -13.16 1.13 -5.17
N VAL A 8 -14.28 1.25 -4.45
CA VAL A 8 -14.52 2.39 -3.55
C VAL A 8 -13.50 2.39 -2.41
N ASN A 9 -13.14 1.23 -1.85
CA ASN A 9 -12.15 1.17 -0.78
C ASN A 9 -10.73 1.47 -1.29
N GLU A 10 -10.37 1.01 -2.49
CA GLU A 10 -9.11 1.37 -3.15
C GLU A 10 -8.97 2.90 -3.31
N LEU A 11 -10.03 3.58 -3.78
CA LEU A 11 -10.03 5.04 -4.00
C LEU A 11 -9.77 5.87 -2.73
N PHE A 12 -10.20 5.40 -1.55
CA PHE A 12 -9.90 6.07 -0.27
C PHE A 12 -8.61 5.56 0.38
N PHE A 13 -8.23 4.30 0.13
CA PHE A 13 -7.06 3.68 0.71
C PHE A 13 -5.76 4.29 0.17
N PHE A 14 -5.59 4.40 -1.15
CA PHE A 14 -4.37 4.95 -1.75
C PHE A 14 -4.02 6.38 -1.26
N PRO A 15 -4.96 7.35 -1.19
CA PRO A 15 -4.63 8.67 -0.66
C PRO A 15 -4.32 8.66 0.85
N MET A 16 -5.00 7.83 1.66
CA MET A 16 -4.63 7.67 3.07
C MET A 16 -3.25 7.06 3.23
N LEU A 17 -2.96 5.98 2.49
CA LEU A 17 -1.67 5.32 2.47
C LEU A 17 -0.57 6.31 2.08
N ARG A 18 -0.79 7.12 1.02
CA ARG A 18 0.17 8.16 0.61
C ARG A 18 0.44 9.16 1.71
N ARG A 19 -0.59 9.61 2.43
CA ARG A 19 -0.44 10.57 3.54
C ARG A 19 0.37 9.97 4.68
N GLU A 20 0.11 8.71 5.05
CA GLU A 20 0.86 8.03 6.10
C GLU A 20 2.31 7.77 5.67
N LEU A 21 2.53 7.31 4.44
CA LEU A 21 3.87 7.14 3.87
C LEU A 21 4.65 8.45 3.90
N ARG A 22 4.03 9.56 3.48
CA ARG A 22 4.67 10.88 3.51
C ARG A 22 5.02 11.31 4.93
N ARG A 23 4.11 11.14 5.90
CA ARG A 23 4.41 11.40 7.32
C ARG A 23 5.59 10.58 7.83
N GLN A 24 5.63 9.29 7.48
CA GLN A 24 6.75 8.42 7.83
C GLN A 24 8.02 8.90 7.13
N LEU A 25 7.99 9.23 5.84
CA LEU A 25 9.13 9.73 5.07
C LEU A 25 9.68 11.07 5.60
N GLU A 26 8.80 11.96 6.06
CA GLU A 26 9.17 13.20 6.75
C GLU A 26 9.98 12.92 8.03
N GLN A 27 9.79 11.76 8.67
CA GLN A 27 10.59 11.34 9.84
C GLN A 27 11.94 10.72 9.45
N THR A 28 12.26 10.62 8.15
CA THR A 28 13.50 10.04 7.61
C THR A 28 13.86 8.64 8.16
N PRO A 29 12.94 7.67 8.16
CA PRO A 29 13.24 6.29 8.50
C PRO A 29 14.18 5.72 7.45
N ASP A 30 15.20 4.99 7.88
CA ASP A 30 16.07 4.21 6.98
C ASP A 30 15.29 3.02 6.37
N MET A 31 14.24 2.57 7.06
CA MET A 31 13.49 1.37 6.73
C MET A 31 12.00 1.52 7.03
N LEU A 32 11.15 1.33 6.01
CA LEU A 32 9.70 1.32 6.13
C LEU A 32 9.20 -0.12 6.13
N ARG A 33 8.56 -0.54 7.22
CA ARG A 33 8.03 -1.90 7.36
C ARG A 33 6.52 -1.89 7.23
N LEU A 34 6.03 -2.59 6.21
CA LEU A 34 4.61 -2.87 6.03
C LEU A 34 4.36 -4.28 6.55
N VAL A 35 3.55 -4.40 7.59
CA VAL A 35 3.18 -5.69 8.17
C VAL A 35 1.70 -5.93 7.90
N GLY A 36 1.35 -7.15 7.49
CA GLY A 36 -0.06 -7.52 7.31
C GLY A 36 -0.68 -6.95 6.03
N LEU A 37 0.13 -6.55 5.05
CA LEU A 37 -0.36 -6.05 3.75
C LEU A 37 -1.29 -7.07 3.08
N ARG A 38 -1.02 -8.37 3.29
CA ARG A 38 -1.84 -9.47 2.79
C ARG A 38 -3.27 -9.47 3.36
N ASP A 39 -3.41 -9.21 4.65
CA ASP A 39 -4.73 -9.18 5.28
C ASP A 39 -5.46 -7.89 4.94
N CYS A 40 -4.74 -6.76 4.93
CA CYS A 40 -5.26 -5.48 4.46
C CYS A 40 -5.80 -5.57 3.01
N VAL A 41 -5.08 -6.25 2.11
CA VAL A 41 -5.53 -6.51 0.73
C VAL A 41 -6.78 -7.38 0.68
N LYS A 42 -6.91 -8.38 1.56
CA LYS A 42 -8.12 -9.21 1.64
C LYS A 42 -9.32 -8.39 2.10
N GLU A 43 -9.15 -7.54 3.11
CA GLU A 43 -10.19 -6.63 3.58
C GLU A 43 -10.57 -5.61 2.50
N LEU A 44 -9.57 -5.03 1.81
CA LEU A 44 -9.76 -4.10 0.70
C LEU A 44 -10.55 -4.73 -0.45
N THR A 45 -10.21 -5.97 -0.82
CA THR A 45 -10.90 -6.69 -1.90
C THR A 45 -12.21 -7.36 -1.46
N GLY A 46 -12.55 -7.30 -0.17
CA GLY A 46 -13.67 -8.07 0.41
C GLY A 46 -13.54 -9.58 0.18
N ALA A 47 -12.32 -10.08 -0.06
CA ALA A 47 -12.09 -11.44 -0.51
C ALA A 47 -11.85 -12.38 0.67
N ARG A 48 -12.66 -13.45 0.74
CA ARG A 48 -12.53 -14.48 1.79
C ARG A 48 -11.32 -15.40 1.58
N ARG A 49 -10.84 -15.52 0.33
CA ARG A 49 -9.67 -16.31 -0.08
C ARG A 49 -8.72 -15.44 -0.89
N TRP A 50 -7.43 -15.76 -0.89
CA TRP A 50 -6.46 -15.08 -1.75
C TRP A 50 -6.77 -15.39 -3.21
N THR A 51 -7.14 -14.36 -3.98
CA THR A 51 -7.46 -14.47 -5.41
C THR A 51 -6.42 -13.72 -6.23
N PRO A 52 -6.35 -13.96 -7.56
CA PRO A 52 -5.50 -13.15 -8.44
C PRO A 52 -5.78 -11.65 -8.35
N ARG A 53 -7.02 -11.23 -8.05
CA ARG A 53 -7.36 -9.82 -7.78
C ARG A 53 -6.64 -9.28 -6.52
N CYS A 54 -6.56 -10.08 -5.45
CA CYS A 54 -5.77 -9.75 -4.25
C CYS A 54 -4.28 -9.60 -4.61
N GLN A 55 -3.72 -10.54 -5.37
CA GLN A 55 -2.31 -10.48 -5.78
C GLN A 55 -2.02 -9.22 -6.61
N HIS A 56 -2.90 -8.88 -7.55
CA HIS A 56 -2.75 -7.70 -8.39
C HIS A 56 -2.86 -6.39 -7.58
N LEU A 57 -3.78 -6.32 -6.62
CA LEU A 57 -3.89 -5.17 -5.72
C LEU A 57 -2.65 -5.05 -4.81
N HIS A 58 -2.18 -6.17 -4.26
CA HIS A 58 -0.95 -6.21 -3.47
C HIS A 58 0.24 -5.66 -4.26
N ASP A 59 0.42 -6.13 -5.49
CA ASP A 59 1.51 -5.68 -6.35
C ASP A 59 1.40 -4.18 -6.67
N ARG A 60 0.18 -3.70 -6.97
CA ARG A 60 -0.08 -2.27 -7.15
C ARG A 60 0.28 -1.44 -5.92
N ILE A 61 -0.05 -1.90 -4.71
CA ILE A 61 0.28 -1.20 -3.46
C ILE A 61 1.80 -1.16 -3.26
N VAL A 62 2.49 -2.29 -3.43
CA VAL A 62 3.96 -2.36 -3.30
C VAL A 62 4.63 -1.46 -4.32
N ASN A 63 4.18 -1.49 -5.57
CA ASN A 63 4.70 -0.64 -6.63
C ASN A 63 4.46 0.85 -6.32
N PHE A 64 3.26 1.21 -5.86
CA PHE A 64 2.93 2.57 -5.45
C PHE A 64 3.86 3.09 -4.35
N ILE A 65 4.12 2.27 -3.32
CA ILE A 65 5.03 2.62 -2.21
C ILE A 65 6.45 2.82 -2.74
N ARG A 66 6.96 1.92 -3.59
CA ARG A 66 8.28 2.05 -4.21
C ARG A 66 8.41 3.35 -5.00
N VAL A 67 7.41 3.69 -5.82
CA VAL A 67 7.39 4.95 -6.59
C VAL A 67 7.37 6.15 -5.65
N CYS A 68 6.56 6.11 -4.59
CA CYS A 68 6.49 7.20 -3.60
C CYS A 68 7.85 7.43 -2.94
N LEU A 69 8.57 6.36 -2.59
CA LEU A 69 9.90 6.45 -2.01
C LEU A 69 10.93 6.98 -3.00
N GLN A 70 10.92 6.52 -4.24
CA GLN A 70 11.83 7.04 -5.27
C GLN A 70 11.59 8.53 -5.53
N THR A 71 10.33 8.98 -5.47
CA THR A 71 9.96 10.38 -5.73
C THR A 71 10.26 11.29 -4.53
N ASP A 72 9.94 10.85 -3.31
CA ASP A 72 9.95 11.69 -2.11
C ASP A 72 11.24 11.54 -1.28
N ALA A 73 11.99 10.43 -1.42
CA ALA A 73 13.19 10.22 -0.62
C ALA A 73 14.39 11.12 -1.00
N GLN A 74 14.28 12.01 -2.00
CA GLN A 74 15.30 13.01 -2.39
C GLN A 74 16.77 12.54 -2.25
N GLY A 75 17.08 11.33 -2.74
CA GLY A 75 18.43 10.75 -2.70
C GLY A 75 18.82 9.99 -1.43
N LYS A 76 17.91 9.79 -0.47
CA LYS A 76 18.11 8.91 0.69
C LYS A 76 17.67 7.48 0.38
N HIS A 77 18.48 6.52 0.78
CA HIS A 77 18.21 5.09 0.60
C HIS A 77 17.21 4.65 1.67
N CYS A 78 15.92 4.67 1.35
CA CYS A 78 14.86 4.20 2.24
C CYS A 78 14.41 2.80 1.80
N GLY A 79 14.73 1.78 2.59
CA GLY A 79 14.39 0.38 2.29
C GLY A 79 12.95 0.03 2.64
N VAL A 80 12.24 -0.71 1.79
CA VAL A 80 10.90 -1.25 2.12
C VAL A 80 10.98 -2.73 2.42
N VAL A 81 10.42 -3.12 3.56
CA VAL A 81 10.15 -4.52 3.84
C VAL A 81 8.67 -4.75 4.00
N VAL A 82 8.15 -5.66 3.19
CA VAL A 82 6.77 -6.16 3.25
C VAL A 82 6.82 -7.51 3.97
N ARG A 83 6.12 -7.64 5.10
CA ARG A 83 5.95 -8.90 5.85
C ARG A 83 4.48 -9.31 5.92
#